data_AF-A0A934KK27-F1
#
_entry.id   AF-A0A934KK27-F1
#
_cell.length_a   1.000
_cell.length_b   1.000
_cell.length_c   1.000
_cell.angle_alpha   90.00
_cell.angle_beta   90.00
_cell.angle_gamma   90.00
#
_symmetry.space_group_name_H-M   'P 1'
#
loop_
_entity.id
_entity.type
_entity.pdbx_description
1 polymer ?
#
loop_
_entity_poly.entity_id
_entity_poly.type
_entity_poly.pdbx_seq_one_letter_code
_entity_poly.pdbx_strand_id
1 'polypeptide(L)' 'MDSFITIRIKRDTAKRFQEFSKTHFKSHTEALATMLDFFFYNDISPKEKFGPTGRTMEANFERIYEEAKSIFA' A
#
# COMPACT_ATOMS: atom_id res chain seq x y z
N MET A 1 25.74 12.71 4.93
CA MET A 1 25.76 11.30 4.51
C MET A 1 24.92 10.57 5.52
N ASP A 2 23.71 10.13 5.15
CA ASP A 2 22.80 9.52 6.11
C ASP A 2 23.43 8.27 6.70
N SER A 3 23.50 8.21 8.02
CA SER A 3 24.04 7.05 8.73
C SER A 3 23.05 5.89 8.61
N PHE A 4 23.47 4.80 7.96
CA PHE A 4 22.68 3.58 7.92
C PHE A 4 22.52 2.98 9.32
N ILE A 5 21.30 2.53 9.63
CA ILE A 5 21.01 1.79 10.86
C ILE A 5 20.79 0.31 10.52
N THR A 6 21.17 -0.58 11.43
CA THR A 6 20.90 -2.01 11.29
C THR A 6 19.56 -2.36 11.95
N ILE A 7 18.65 -2.94 11.18
CA ILE A 7 17.35 -3.44 11.68
C ILE A 7 17.38 -4.97 11.63
N ARG A 8 17.04 -5.63 12.74
CA ARG A 8 16.94 -7.08 12.81
C ARG A 8 15.56 -7.52 12.33
N ILE A 9 15.53 -8.25 11.21
CA ILE A 9 14.32 -8.82 10.62
C ILE A 9 14.49 -10.33 10.43
N LYS A 10 13.39 -11.07 10.49
CA LYS A 10 13.40 -12.51 10.20
C LYS A 10 13.89 -12.74 8.77
N ARG A 11 14.69 -13.80 8.58
CA ARG A 11 15.34 -14.11 7.29
C ARG A 11 14.33 -14.20 6.14
N ASP A 12 13.22 -14.89 6.33
CA ASP A 12 12.22 -15.08 5.27
C ASP A 12 11.54 -13.76 4.88
N THR A 13 11.25 -12.91 5.87
CA THR A 13 10.74 -11.56 5.65
C THR A 13 11.75 -10.68 4.91
N ALA A 14 13.03 -10.76 5.29
CA ALA A 14 14.11 -10.03 4.63
C ALA A 14 14.23 -10.42 3.15
N LYS A 15 14.16 -11.72 2.85
CA LYS A 15 14.24 -12.23 1.48
C LYS A 15 13.09 -11.71 0.62
N ARG A 16 11.86 -11.79 1.12
CA ARG A 16 10.67 -11.24 0.44
C ARG A 16 10.81 -9.74 0.18
N PHE A 17 11.27 -8.98 1.16
CA PHE A 17 11.48 -7.54 1.01
C PHE A 17 12.59 -7.22 -0.01
N GLN A 18 13.69 -7.97 0.00
CA GLN A 18 14.78 -7.79 -0.97
C GLN A 18 14.34 -8.07 -2.40
N GLU A 19 13.56 -9.13 -2.63
CA GLU A 19 13.01 -9.47 -3.95
C GLU A 19 12.04 -8.38 -4.43
N PHE A 20 11.12 -7.95 -3.57
CA PHE A 20 10.16 -6.89 -3.88
C PHE A 20 10.86 -5.57 -4.23
N SER A 21 11.76 -5.11 -3.35
CA SER A 21 12.45 -3.83 -3.52
C SER A 21 13.32 -3.79 -4.78
N LYS A 22 14.03 -4.88 -5.12
CA LYS A 22 14.82 -4.96 -6.37
C LYS A 22 13.96 -4.96 -7.63
N THR A 23 12.71 -5.42 -7.54
CA THR A 23 11.79 -5.51 -8.68
C THR A 23 11.14 -4.15 -8.99
N HIS A 24 10.85 -3.35 -7.96
CA HIS A 24 10.03 -2.15 -8.10
C HIS A 24 10.77 -0.83 -7.82
N PHE A 25 11.94 -0.86 -7.18
CA PHE A 25 12.65 0.33 -6.69
C PHE A 25 14.15 0.26 -6.97
N LYS A 26 14.84 1.40 -6.87
CA LYS A 26 16.30 1.47 -7.09
C LYS A 26 17.09 1.13 -5.83
N SER A 27 16.49 1.28 -4.65
CA SER A 27 17.12 0.94 -3.38
C SER A 27 16.15 0.38 -2.33
N HIS A 28 16.70 -0.35 -1.36
CA HIS A 28 15.94 -0.85 -0.21
C HIS A 28 15.36 0.29 0.65
N THR A 29 16.09 1.40 0.80
CA THR A 29 15.63 2.57 1.53
C THR A 29 14.43 3.23 0.85
N GLU A 30 14.50 3.43 -0.47
CA GLU A 30 13.42 4.01 -1.26
C GLU A 30 12.15 3.16 -1.21
N ALA A 31 12.29 1.84 -1.33
CA ALA A 31 11.17 0.92 -1.21
C ALA A 31 10.49 1.02 0.17
N LEU A 32 11.28 1.04 1.25
CA LEU A 32 10.75 1.13 2.61
C LEU A 32 10.08 2.48 2.87
N ALA A 33 10.72 3.59 2.45
CA ALA A 33 10.16 4.93 2.59
C ALA A 33 8.82 5.07 1.85
N THR A 34 8.78 4.63 0.59
CA THR A 34 7.56 4.67 -0.23
C THR A 34 6.44 3.82 0.39
N MET A 35 6.75 2.65 0.94
CA MET A 35 5.75 1.83 1.64
C MET A 35 5.19 2.53 2.87
N LEU A 36 6.05 3.18 3.68
CA LEU A 36 5.61 3.93 4.85
C LEU A 36 4.72 5.10 4.43
N ASP A 37 5.18 5.90 3.47
CA ASP A 37 4.46 7.03 2.92
C ASP A 37 3.09 6.61 2.34
N PHE A 38 3.03 5.49 1.62
CA PHE A 38 1.78 4.96 1.10
C PHE A 38 0.75 4.71 2.21
N PHE A 39 1.15 4.08 3.32
CA PHE A 39 0.24 3.84 4.43
C PHE A 39 -0.17 5.13 5.16
N PHE A 40 0.79 6.04 5.37
CA PHE A 40 0.53 7.31 6.05
C PHE A 40 -0.36 8.26 5.24
N TYR A 41 -0.07 8.48 3.95
CA TYR A 41 -0.80 9.45 3.14
C TYR A 41 -2.20 9.00 2.75
N ASN A 42 -2.44 7.68 2.69
CA ASN A 42 -3.75 7.15 2.34
C ASN A 42 -4.61 6.82 3.57
N ASP A 43 -4.12 7.08 4.80
CA ASP A 43 -4.75 6.64 6.07
C ASP A 43 -5.15 5.15 6.04
N ILE A 44 -4.32 4.33 5.37
CA ILE A 44 -4.55 2.91 5.19
C ILE A 44 -3.78 2.13 6.26
N SER A 45 -4.47 1.31 7.06
CA SER A 45 -3.77 0.42 7.99
C SER A 45 -3.07 -0.72 7.23
N PRO A 46 -1.78 -0.99 7.49
CA PRO A 46 -1.09 -2.15 6.93
C PRO A 46 -1.65 -3.50 7.40
N LYS A 47 -2.57 -3.49 8.38
CA LYS A 47 -3.31 -4.68 8.85
C LYS A 47 -4.67 -4.85 8.18
N GLU A 48 -5.17 -3.82 7.51
CA GLU A 48 -6.41 -3.89 6.77
C GLU A 48 -6.15 -4.62 5.45
N LYS A 49 -6.86 -5.73 5.24
CA LYS A 49 -6.88 -6.41 3.96
C LYS A 49 -7.88 -5.69 3.07
N PHE A 50 -7.39 -4.74 2.27
CA PHE A 50 -8.15 -4.30 1.12
C PHE A 50 -8.36 -5.55 0.26
N GLY A 51 -9.62 -5.86 -0.04
CA GLY A 51 -9.98 -6.97 -0.91
C GLY A 51 -9.29 -6.85 -2.29
N PRO A 52 -9.60 -7.74 -3.24
CA PRO A 52 -8.76 -8.03 -4.42
C PRO A 52 -8.23 -6.84 -5.24
N THR A 53 -8.81 -5.65 -5.13
CA THR A 53 -8.21 -4.37 -5.55
C THR A 53 -8.82 -3.22 -4.75
N GLY A 54 -8.06 -2.19 -4.37
CA GLY A 54 -8.61 -0.92 -3.83
C GLY A 54 -9.71 -0.31 -4.73
N ARG A 55 -9.71 -0.67 -6.02
CA ARG A 55 -10.77 -0.37 -7.01
C ARG A 55 -12.18 -0.79 -6.60
N THR A 56 -12.33 -1.79 -5.73
CA THR A 56 -13.67 -2.20 -5.28
C THR A 56 -14.32 -1.12 -4.40
N MET A 57 -13.53 -0.24 -3.76
CA MET A 57 -14.08 0.90 -3.01
C MET A 57 -14.64 1.95 -3.99
N GLU A 58 -13.86 2.37 -5.00
CA GLU A 58 -14.31 3.31 -6.04
C GLU A 58 -15.52 2.78 -6.83
N ALA A 59 -15.47 1.51 -7.26
CA ALA A 59 -16.60 0.89 -7.98
C ALA A 59 -17.85 0.77 -7.11
N ASN A 60 -17.70 0.57 -5.80
CA ASN A 60 -18.83 0.58 -4.88
C ASN A 60 -19.38 2.00 -4.65
N PHE A 61 -18.52 3.02 -4.59
CA PHE A 61 -18.96 4.42 -4.47
C PHE A 61 -19.68 4.90 -5.74
N GLU A 62 -19.17 4.59 -6.94
CA GLU A 62 -19.84 4.88 -8.20
C GLU A 62 -21.20 4.19 -8.29
N ARG A 63 -21.28 2.90 -7.93
CA ARG A 63 -22.55 2.17 -7.91
C ARG A 63 -23.56 2.80 -6.95
N ILE A 64 -23.15 3.13 -5.72
CA ILE A 64 -24.03 3.76 -4.72
C ILE A 64 -24.49 5.14 -5.20
N TYR A 65 -23.61 5.91 -5.84
CA TYR A 65 -23.93 7.23 -6.38
C TYR A 65 -24.96 7.17 -7.52
N GLU A 66 -24.81 6.23 -8.45
CA GLU A 66 -25.76 6.04 -9.56
C GLU A 66 -27.11 5.46 -9.07
N GLU A 67 -27.10 4.54 -8.10
CA GLU A 67 -28.32 4.06 -7.43
C GLU A 67 -29.07 5.21 -6.75
N ALA A 68 -28.37 6.08 -5.99
CA ALA A 68 -28.97 7.24 -5.35
C ALA A 68 -29.58 8.22 -6.37
N LYS A 69 -28.89 8.53 -7.47
CA LYS A 69 -29.45 9.38 -8.54
C LYS A 69 -30.76 8.83 -9.09
N SER A 70 -30.86 7.52 -9.31
CA SER A 70 -32.08 6.90 -9.85
C SER A 70 -33.29 6.96 -8.91
N ILE A 71 -33.06 7.13 -7.61
CA ILE A 71 -34.13 7.24 -6.61
C ILE A 71 -34.65 8.67 -6.51
N PHE A 72 -33.80 9.67 -6.79
CA PHE A 72 -34.11 11.09 -6.64
C PHE A 72 -34.36 11.83 -7.98
N ALA A 73 -34.32 11.12 -9.11
CA ALA A 73 -34.66 11.63 -10.45
C ALA A 73 -36.04 11.13 -10.90
#